data_AF-A0A7K1IT33-F1
#
_entry.id   AF-A0A7K1IT33-F1
#
_cell.length_a   1.000
_cell.length_b   1.000
_cell.length_c   1.000
_cell.angle_alpha   90.00
_cell.angle_beta   90.00
_cell.angle_gamma   90.00
#
_symmetry.space_group_name_H-M   'P 1'
#
loop_
_entity.id
_entity.type
_entity.pdbx_description
1 polymer ?
#
loop_
_entity_poly.entity_id
_entity_poly.type
_entity_poly.pdbx_seq_one_letter_code
_entity_poly.pdbx_strand_id
1 'polypeptide(L)'
;MDRTSWIKPGLSLLTVPALFLAVLTLPATAQAGTVPSSISFSGSGWGHGVGLSQVGARGQATEGRTATQILTHYFTGTVVRTVADNVDLRVNLAFNVSSVKLRGEALGATGGNVEITVGSKVVKAASKSVVTLRTSGNSVQVLVGGVAKATGNPVVVRWSGTSNPGSTGTRASVLNLVDPTKNIDSNGHRYRYGRVEVRSRT
;
A
#
# COMPACT_ATOMS: atom_id res chain seq x y z
N MET A 1 8.24 93.42 51.88
CA MET A 1 8.67 92.12 51.32
C MET A 1 7.76 91.82 50.13
N ASP A 2 7.71 92.70 49.13
CA ASP A 2 8.57 92.80 47.93
C ASP A 2 8.22 91.77 46.84
N ARG A 3 7.92 92.11 45.58
CA ARG A 3 7.63 93.36 44.87
C ARG A 3 7.32 92.97 43.40
N THR A 4 6.55 93.81 42.69
CA THR A 4 6.66 94.09 41.23
C THR A 4 6.28 93.00 40.19
N SER A 5 5.76 93.27 38.98
CA SER A 5 5.48 94.51 38.23
C SER A 5 4.79 94.20 36.89
N TRP A 6 3.85 95.09 36.49
CA TRP A 6 3.70 95.78 35.18
C TRP A 6 3.35 94.93 33.93
N ILE A 7 2.11 94.92 33.38
CA ILE A 7 1.34 95.92 32.56
C ILE A 7 2.19 96.51 31.40
N LYS A 8 1.87 96.46 30.07
CA LYS A 8 0.69 96.91 29.30
C LYS A 8 0.70 96.36 27.83
N PRO A 9 -0.42 96.51 27.09
CA PRO A 9 -0.78 95.74 25.88
C PRO A 9 -0.53 96.49 24.55
N GLY A 10 -0.72 95.79 23.42
CA GLY A 10 -0.74 96.37 22.07
C GLY A 10 -1.60 95.55 21.10
N LEU A 11 -2.71 96.16 20.68
CA LEU A 11 -3.67 95.72 19.66
C LEU A 11 -3.06 95.86 18.25
N SER A 12 -3.41 94.98 17.30
CA SER A 12 -4.07 95.38 16.03
C SER A 12 -4.35 94.21 15.06
N LEU A 13 -5.66 94.07 14.83
CA LEU A 13 -6.44 93.62 13.67
C LEU A 13 -6.07 92.38 12.81
N LEU A 14 -7.03 91.45 12.84
CA LEU A 14 -7.27 90.34 11.93
C LEU A 14 -7.91 90.78 10.60
N THR A 15 -7.61 90.05 9.52
CA THR A 15 -8.61 89.49 8.59
C THR A 15 -8.00 88.32 7.83
N VAL A 16 -8.52 87.10 7.99
CA VAL A 16 -8.24 85.94 7.12
C VAL A 16 -9.55 85.18 6.91
N PRO A 17 -10.02 84.94 5.67
CA PRO A 17 -11.14 84.05 5.46
C PRO A 17 -10.65 82.59 5.33
N ALA A 18 -11.15 81.80 6.27
CA ALA A 18 -11.47 80.38 6.26
C ALA A 18 -11.06 79.52 5.06
N LEU A 19 -10.32 78.44 5.34
CA LEU A 19 -10.41 77.19 4.59
C LEU A 19 -10.61 76.03 5.57
N PHE A 20 -11.82 75.49 5.57
CA PHE A 20 -12.22 74.27 6.28
C PHE A 20 -11.45 73.08 5.68
N LEU A 21 -10.63 72.39 6.48
CA LEU A 21 -10.05 71.11 6.10
C LEU A 21 -10.63 70.01 6.98
N ALA A 22 -11.70 69.39 6.48
CA ALA A 22 -12.21 68.14 7.04
C ALA A 22 -11.20 67.03 6.73
N VAL A 23 -10.49 66.55 7.75
CA VAL A 23 -9.57 65.42 7.62
C VAL A 23 -10.42 64.15 7.49
N LEU A 24 -10.53 63.64 6.26
CA LEU A 24 -11.13 62.35 5.97
C LEU A 24 -10.19 61.26 6.52
N THR A 25 -10.54 60.60 7.63
CA THR A 25 -9.82 59.41 8.08
C THR A 25 -10.22 58.22 7.21
N LEU A 26 -9.54 58.07 6.07
CA LEU A 26 -9.64 56.86 5.26
C LEU A 26 -9.06 55.69 6.06
N PRO A 27 -9.74 54.52 6.14
CA PRO A 27 -9.12 53.33 6.71
C PRO A 27 -7.86 53.01 5.91
N ALA A 28 -6.72 52.83 6.59
CA ALA A 28 -5.49 52.43 5.94
C ALA A 28 -5.76 51.14 5.16
N THR A 29 -5.51 51.16 3.86
CA THR A 29 -5.58 49.96 3.03
C THR A 29 -4.53 48.98 3.55
N ALA A 30 -4.92 47.76 3.89
CA ALA A 30 -3.96 46.72 4.27
C ALA A 30 -3.04 46.47 3.06
N GLN A 31 -1.83 47.03 3.11
CA GLN A 31 -0.81 46.79 2.10
C GLN A 31 -0.31 45.36 2.30
N ALA A 32 -0.64 44.48 1.35
CA ALA A 32 0.00 43.19 1.25
C ALA A 32 1.51 43.44 1.02
N GLY A 33 2.33 43.03 2.00
CA GLY A 33 3.77 43.10 1.87
C GLY A 33 4.24 42.33 0.64
N THR A 34 5.36 42.76 0.06
CA THR A 34 5.98 42.07 -1.06
C THR A 34 6.29 40.62 -0.66
N VAL A 35 5.73 39.65 -1.40
CA VAL A 35 6.03 38.24 -1.18
C VAL A 35 7.50 38.02 -1.54
N PRO A 36 8.31 37.42 -0.65
CA PRO A 36 9.70 37.16 -0.95
C PRO A 36 9.82 36.23 -2.16
N SER A 37 10.83 36.46 -3.00
CA SER A 37 11.08 35.67 -4.22
C SER A 37 11.54 34.23 -3.93
N SER A 38 11.92 33.94 -2.69
CA SER A 38 12.26 32.59 -2.22
C SER A 38 11.98 32.44 -0.73
N ILE A 39 11.62 31.23 -0.33
CA ILE A 39 11.51 30.81 1.07
C ILE A 39 12.34 29.53 1.20
N SER A 40 13.36 29.58 2.06
CA SER A 40 14.23 28.45 2.34
C SER A 40 13.85 27.83 3.68
N PHE A 41 13.69 26.51 3.69
CA PHE A 41 13.49 25.73 4.90
C PHE A 41 14.76 24.92 5.18
N SER A 42 15.21 24.94 6.44
CA SER A 42 16.27 24.06 6.93
C SER A 42 15.65 23.10 7.94
N GLY A 43 15.98 21.82 7.81
CA GLY A 43 15.49 20.75 8.66
C GLY A 43 16.46 19.60 8.69
N SER A 44 16.22 18.63 9.57
CA SER A 44 17.04 17.43 9.70
C SER A 44 16.16 16.18 9.81
N GLY A 45 16.75 15.02 9.46
CA GLY A 45 16.03 13.75 9.40
C GLY A 45 15.27 13.54 8.08
N TRP A 46 14.96 12.27 7.79
CA TRP A 46 14.18 11.88 6.62
C TRP A 46 13.18 10.80 7.04
N GLY A 47 11.89 11.13 6.97
CA GLY A 47 10.79 10.25 7.37
C GLY A 47 10.00 10.77 8.58
N HIS A 48 9.06 9.97 9.06
CA HIS A 48 8.12 10.36 10.11
C HIS A 48 8.71 10.31 11.54
N GLY A 49 9.97 9.89 11.70
CA GLY A 49 10.70 9.94 12.97
C GLY A 49 10.24 8.98 14.06
N VAL A 50 9.47 7.93 13.72
CA VAL A 50 8.95 6.96 14.70
C VAL A 50 9.50 5.57 14.40
N GLY A 51 9.88 4.83 15.45
CA GLY A 51 10.38 3.46 15.34
C GLY A 51 11.86 3.42 14.96
N LEU A 52 12.20 2.58 13.97
CA LEU A 52 13.59 2.28 13.62
C LEU A 52 14.17 3.27 12.60
N SER A 53 15.24 3.98 12.98
CA SER A 53 16.07 4.73 12.03
C SER A 53 16.93 3.75 11.23
N GLN A 54 16.71 3.67 9.92
CA GLN A 54 17.46 2.74 9.05
C GLN A 54 18.97 3.07 9.05
N VAL A 55 19.31 4.36 9.00
CA VAL A 55 20.71 4.82 9.04
C VAL A 55 21.33 4.54 10.41
N GLY A 56 20.60 4.80 11.49
CA GLY A 56 21.09 4.52 12.84
C GLY A 56 21.24 3.03 13.12
N ALA A 57 20.31 2.19 12.64
CA ALA A 57 20.42 0.73 12.70
C ALA A 57 21.64 0.21 11.94
N ARG A 58 21.91 0.75 10.74
CA ARG A 58 23.14 0.45 9.98
C ARG A 58 24.41 0.86 10.73
N GLY A 59 24.41 2.03 11.37
CA GLY A 59 25.52 2.49 12.22
C GLY A 59 25.79 1.51 13.36
N GLN A 60 24.74 1.17 14.11
CA GLN A 60 24.82 0.19 15.20
C GLN A 60 25.29 -1.20 14.73
N ALA A 61 24.84 -1.67 13.57
CA ALA A 61 25.30 -2.93 13.00
C ALA A 61 26.78 -2.88 12.62
N THR A 62 27.26 -1.75 12.08
CA THR A 62 28.68 -1.51 11.77
C THR A 62 29.54 -1.52 13.05
N GLU A 63 28.98 -1.06 14.16
CA GLU A 63 29.58 -1.13 15.50
C GLU A 63 29.48 -2.53 16.15
N GLY A 64 28.92 -3.53 15.44
CA GLY A 64 28.85 -4.92 15.92
C GLY A 64 27.62 -5.26 16.76
N ARG A 65 26.62 -4.36 16.86
CA ARG A 65 25.35 -4.70 17.54
C ARG A 65 24.58 -5.75 16.76
N THR A 66 24.01 -6.71 17.48
CA THR A 66 23.12 -7.74 16.94
C THR A 66 21.77 -7.15 16.54
N ALA A 67 21.05 -7.82 15.63
CA ALA A 67 19.69 -7.44 15.25
C ALA A 67 18.76 -7.30 16.47
N THR A 68 18.85 -8.21 17.44
CA THR A 68 18.06 -8.14 18.68
C THR A 68 18.36 -6.85 19.44
N GLN A 69 19.63 -6.51 19.66
CA GLN A 69 20.03 -5.29 20.37
C GLN A 69 19.53 -4.03 19.65
N ILE A 70 19.65 -3.98 18.33
CA ILE A 70 19.18 -2.86 17.50
C ILE A 70 17.65 -2.71 17.62
N LEU A 71 16.90 -3.80 17.47
CA LEU A 71 15.44 -3.77 17.56
C LEU A 71 14.98 -3.34 18.96
N THR A 72 15.56 -3.90 20.02
CA THR A 72 15.19 -3.53 21.41
C THR A 72 15.61 -2.11 21.78
N HIS A 73 16.58 -1.52 21.07
CA HIS A 73 16.93 -0.11 21.23
C HIS A 73 15.87 0.83 20.65
N TYR A 74 15.37 0.55 19.44
CA TYR A 74 14.34 1.38 18.79
C TYR A 74 12.91 1.09 19.26
N PHE A 75 12.65 -0.13 19.71
CA PHE A 75 11.35 -0.59 20.17
C PHE A 75 11.45 -1.02 21.64
N THR A 76 11.44 -0.04 22.54
CA THR A 76 11.56 -0.27 23.97
C THR A 76 10.41 -1.13 24.51
N GLY A 77 10.72 -2.05 25.42
CA GLY A 77 9.72 -2.98 25.99
C GLY A 77 9.31 -4.13 25.06
N THR A 78 9.88 -4.25 23.86
CA THR A 78 9.62 -5.40 22.98
C THR A 78 10.51 -6.60 23.32
N VAL A 79 10.06 -7.79 22.92
CA VAL A 79 10.82 -9.04 23.04
C VAL A 79 10.93 -9.65 21.65
N VAL A 80 12.14 -9.98 21.23
CA VAL A 80 12.37 -10.74 20.00
C VAL A 80 12.12 -12.22 20.29
N ARG A 81 11.19 -12.82 19.56
CA ARG A 81 10.87 -14.24 19.64
C ARG A 81 11.01 -14.89 18.28
N THR A 82 11.50 -16.12 18.27
CA THR A 82 11.43 -16.96 17.08
C THR A 82 9.98 -17.29 16.79
N VAL A 83 9.53 -17.00 15.58
CA VAL A 83 8.25 -17.44 15.05
C VAL A 83 8.54 -18.54 14.04
N ALA A 84 7.72 -19.59 14.04
CA ALA A 84 7.84 -20.65 13.05
C ALA A 84 7.67 -20.04 11.65
N ASP A 85 8.63 -20.31 10.77
CA ASP A 85 8.64 -19.83 9.38
C ASP A 85 7.84 -20.75 8.43
N ASN A 86 7.37 -21.88 8.94
CA ASN A 86 6.56 -22.87 8.24
C ASN A 86 5.04 -22.59 8.27
N VAL A 87 4.66 -21.32 8.35
CA VAL A 87 3.25 -20.91 8.42
C VAL A 87 2.61 -20.81 7.04
N ASP A 88 1.34 -21.22 6.93
CA ASP A 88 0.53 -21.01 5.73
C ASP A 88 0.20 -19.51 5.58
N LEU A 89 0.81 -18.84 4.60
CA LEU A 89 0.49 -17.45 4.24
C LEU A 89 -0.64 -17.39 3.21
N ARG A 90 -1.66 -16.56 3.46
CA ARG A 90 -2.70 -16.24 2.47
C ARG A 90 -2.32 -14.99 1.71
N VAL A 91 -2.10 -15.13 0.41
CA VAL A 91 -1.78 -14.03 -0.51
C VAL A 91 -2.90 -13.89 -1.52
N ASN A 92 -3.38 -12.66 -1.70
CA ASN A 92 -4.37 -12.37 -2.73
C ASN A 92 -3.69 -12.35 -4.11
N LEU A 93 -4.08 -13.29 -5.00
CA LEU A 93 -3.51 -13.39 -6.35
C LEU A 93 -4.34 -12.63 -7.40
N ALA A 94 -5.65 -12.53 -7.19
CA ALA A 94 -6.57 -11.82 -8.07
C ALA A 94 -7.82 -11.40 -7.28
N PHE A 95 -8.26 -10.16 -7.48
CA PHE A 95 -9.39 -9.58 -6.74
C PHE A 95 -10.46 -9.06 -7.70
N ASN A 96 -11.73 -9.38 -7.40
CA ASN A 96 -12.90 -8.89 -8.12
C ASN A 96 -12.84 -9.10 -9.65
N VAL A 97 -12.38 -10.29 -10.06
CA VAL A 97 -12.31 -10.69 -11.46
C VAL A 97 -13.41 -11.71 -11.80
N SER A 98 -13.92 -11.67 -13.02
CA SER A 98 -14.97 -12.59 -13.51
C SER A 98 -14.43 -13.98 -13.87
N SER A 99 -13.12 -14.12 -14.06
CA SER A 99 -12.47 -15.40 -14.31
C SER A 99 -10.99 -15.40 -13.95
N VAL A 100 -10.42 -16.58 -13.79
CA VAL A 100 -8.98 -16.82 -13.80
C VAL A 100 -8.68 -18.02 -14.70
N LYS A 101 -7.54 -18.01 -15.37
CA LYS A 101 -7.04 -19.17 -16.12
C LYS A 101 -5.86 -19.77 -15.38
N LEU A 102 -5.79 -21.08 -15.33
CA LEU A 102 -4.71 -21.80 -14.69
C LEU A 102 -4.23 -22.99 -15.51
N ARG A 103 -2.97 -23.35 -15.31
CA ARG A 103 -2.31 -24.46 -16.00
C ARG A 103 -1.19 -25.01 -15.14
N GLY A 104 -1.18 -26.31 -14.92
CA GLY A 104 -0.03 -26.98 -14.31
C GLY A 104 1.07 -27.25 -15.33
N GLU A 105 2.31 -27.15 -14.88
CA GLU A 105 3.50 -27.37 -15.70
C GLU A 105 4.51 -28.21 -14.91
N ALA A 106 5.05 -29.26 -15.54
CA ALA A 106 6.10 -30.07 -14.95
C ALA A 106 7.43 -29.32 -14.98
N LEU A 107 8.22 -29.45 -13.92
CA LEU A 107 9.61 -28.96 -13.90
C LEU A 107 10.63 -30.04 -14.25
N GLY A 108 10.16 -31.25 -14.55
CA GLY A 108 10.96 -32.37 -15.05
C GLY A 108 10.17 -33.17 -16.09
N ALA A 109 10.62 -34.39 -16.37
CA ALA A 109 10.02 -35.24 -17.41
C ALA A 109 8.54 -35.62 -17.13
N THR A 110 8.13 -35.65 -15.85
CA THR A 110 6.77 -36.01 -15.43
C THR A 110 6.24 -35.05 -14.38
N GLY A 111 4.91 -34.92 -14.29
CA GLY A 111 4.22 -34.01 -13.38
C GLY A 111 3.37 -32.98 -14.13
N GLY A 112 3.04 -31.88 -13.45
CA GLY A 112 2.25 -30.79 -14.00
C GLY A 112 0.74 -31.02 -13.99
N ASN A 113 0.28 -32.13 -13.43
CA ASN A 113 -1.14 -32.39 -13.27
C ASN A 113 -1.73 -31.49 -12.18
N VAL A 114 -2.97 -31.06 -12.39
CA VAL A 114 -3.71 -30.22 -11.46
C VAL A 114 -4.97 -30.95 -11.02
N GLU A 115 -5.26 -30.88 -9.73
CA GLU A 115 -6.51 -31.32 -9.14
C GLU A 115 -7.33 -30.11 -8.72
N ILE A 116 -8.57 -30.05 -9.15
CA ILE A 116 -9.53 -29.02 -8.78
C ILE A 116 -10.68 -29.67 -8.02
N THR A 117 -10.86 -29.29 -6.76
CA THR A 117 -11.89 -29.81 -5.87
C THR A 117 -13.02 -28.78 -5.72
N VAL A 118 -14.27 -29.23 -5.84
CA VAL A 118 -15.48 -28.43 -5.63
C VAL A 118 -16.44 -29.26 -4.78
N GLY A 119 -16.54 -28.96 -3.48
CA GLY A 119 -17.20 -29.85 -2.53
C GLY A 119 -16.57 -31.26 -2.57
N SER A 120 -17.37 -32.29 -2.81
CA SER A 120 -16.90 -33.68 -2.96
C SER A 120 -16.43 -34.01 -4.39
N LYS A 121 -16.62 -33.12 -5.37
CA LYS A 121 -16.27 -33.37 -6.77
C LYS A 121 -14.81 -33.04 -7.03
N VAL A 122 -14.11 -33.96 -7.70
CA VAL A 122 -12.72 -33.77 -8.14
C VAL A 122 -12.66 -33.73 -9.66
N VAL A 123 -12.08 -32.66 -10.21
CA VAL A 123 -11.77 -32.48 -11.63
C VAL A 123 -10.26 -32.52 -11.78
N LYS A 124 -9.75 -33.43 -12.62
CA LYS A 124 -8.32 -33.53 -12.93
C LYS A 124 -8.03 -32.87 -14.27
N ALA A 125 -6.97 -32.08 -14.34
CA ALA A 125 -6.46 -31.50 -15.56
C ALA A 125 -5.03 -31.99 -15.78
N ALA A 126 -4.75 -32.46 -16.99
CA ALA A 126 -3.41 -32.91 -17.37
C ALA A 126 -2.45 -31.71 -17.47
N SER A 127 -1.15 -32.01 -17.37
CA SER A 127 -0.09 -31.05 -17.64
C SER A 127 -0.34 -30.26 -18.91
N LYS A 128 -0.05 -28.95 -18.86
CA LYS A 128 -0.26 -27.97 -19.92
C LYS A 128 -1.72 -27.70 -20.33
N SER A 129 -2.70 -28.42 -19.79
CA SER A 129 -4.11 -28.11 -20.05
C SER A 129 -4.52 -26.81 -19.36
N VAL A 130 -5.14 -25.90 -20.11
CA VAL A 130 -5.69 -24.67 -19.55
C VAL A 130 -7.07 -24.94 -18.96
N VAL A 131 -7.23 -24.60 -17.69
CA VAL A 131 -8.50 -24.63 -16.96
C VAL A 131 -8.93 -23.19 -16.73
N THR A 132 -10.20 -22.89 -17.02
CA THR A 132 -10.79 -21.59 -16.73
C THR A 132 -11.71 -21.73 -15.53
N LEU A 133 -11.47 -20.95 -14.48
CA LEU A 133 -12.41 -20.81 -13.37
C LEU A 133 -13.18 -19.50 -13.59
N ARG A 134 -14.49 -19.58 -13.74
CA ARG A 134 -15.32 -18.42 -14.11
C ARG A 134 -16.46 -18.25 -13.11
N THR A 135 -16.73 -17.02 -12.70
CA THR A 135 -17.88 -16.71 -11.84
C THR A 135 -19.19 -17.02 -12.56
N SER A 136 -20.14 -17.62 -11.86
CA SER A 136 -21.49 -17.92 -12.34
C SER A 136 -22.45 -17.72 -11.16
N GLY A 137 -23.08 -16.54 -11.11
CA GLY A 137 -23.78 -16.07 -9.91
C GLY A 137 -22.87 -16.14 -8.67
N ASN A 138 -23.41 -16.68 -7.58
CA ASN A 138 -22.72 -16.85 -6.30
C ASN A 138 -21.76 -18.08 -6.27
N SER A 139 -21.50 -18.68 -7.43
CA SER A 139 -20.64 -19.87 -7.60
C SER A 139 -19.51 -19.64 -8.59
N VAL A 140 -18.57 -20.58 -8.64
CA VAL A 140 -17.48 -20.63 -9.62
C VAL A 140 -17.62 -21.90 -10.45
N GLN A 141 -17.64 -21.76 -11.77
CA GLN A 141 -17.59 -22.86 -12.73
C GLN A 141 -16.14 -23.24 -13.03
N VAL A 142 -15.85 -24.53 -13.06
CA VAL A 142 -14.58 -25.11 -13.51
C VAL A 142 -14.76 -25.55 -14.96
N LEU A 143 -14.11 -24.88 -15.91
CA LEU A 143 -14.15 -25.22 -17.33
C LEU A 143 -12.81 -25.82 -17.78
N VAL A 144 -12.85 -26.99 -18.41
CA VAL A 144 -11.68 -27.65 -19.01
C VAL A 144 -11.96 -27.83 -20.49
N GLY A 145 -11.11 -27.27 -21.36
CA GLY A 145 -11.37 -27.25 -22.81
C GLY A 145 -12.66 -26.54 -23.19
N GLY A 146 -13.07 -25.51 -22.42
CA GLY A 146 -14.32 -24.77 -22.63
C GLY A 146 -15.58 -25.45 -22.10
N VAL A 147 -15.50 -26.70 -21.61
CA VAL A 147 -16.65 -27.44 -21.09
C VAL A 147 -16.70 -27.38 -19.57
N ALA A 148 -17.84 -26.99 -19.02
CA ALA A 148 -18.06 -26.97 -17.56
C ALA A 148 -18.02 -28.39 -16.98
N LYS A 149 -17.10 -28.63 -16.06
CA LYS A 149 -16.90 -29.91 -15.37
C LYS A 149 -17.43 -29.91 -13.95
N ALA A 150 -17.42 -28.77 -13.27
CA ALA A 150 -17.95 -28.62 -11.90
C ALA A 150 -18.42 -27.18 -11.66
N THR A 151 -19.27 -26.98 -10.66
CA THR A 151 -19.72 -25.66 -10.22
C THR A 151 -19.92 -25.67 -8.72
N GLY A 152 -19.44 -24.65 -8.03
CA GLY A 152 -19.61 -24.50 -6.58
C GLY A 152 -18.73 -23.40 -6.01
N ASN A 153 -18.73 -23.27 -4.69
CA ASN A 153 -17.98 -22.25 -3.97
C ASN A 153 -17.64 -22.79 -2.56
N PRO A 154 -16.37 -22.84 -2.12
CA PRO A 154 -15.16 -22.47 -2.86
C PRO A 154 -14.71 -23.55 -3.86
N VAL A 155 -13.84 -23.14 -4.80
CA VAL A 155 -13.08 -24.04 -5.66
C VAL A 155 -11.63 -24.08 -5.16
N VAL A 156 -11.10 -25.26 -4.90
CA VAL A 156 -9.72 -25.44 -4.42
C VAL A 156 -8.88 -26.11 -5.49
N VAL A 157 -7.71 -25.55 -5.79
CA VAL A 157 -6.76 -26.02 -6.80
C VAL A 157 -5.49 -26.48 -6.12
N ARG A 158 -5.07 -27.71 -6.43
CA ARG A 158 -3.87 -28.36 -5.92
C ARG A 158 -3.03 -28.89 -7.09
N TRP A 159 -1.72 -28.91 -6.92
CA TRP A 159 -0.79 -29.44 -7.91
C TRP A 159 0.37 -30.18 -7.23
N SER A 160 1.08 -30.96 -8.03
CA SER A 160 2.06 -31.91 -7.53
C SER A 160 3.31 -31.23 -6.98
N GLY A 161 3.97 -31.89 -6.02
CA GLY A 161 5.22 -31.39 -5.44
C GLY A 161 5.03 -30.21 -4.48
N THR A 162 3.81 -30.02 -3.96
CA THR A 162 3.49 -29.08 -2.87
C THR A 162 3.29 -29.82 -1.55
N SER A 163 3.18 -29.09 -0.43
CA SER A 163 2.82 -29.65 0.87
C SER A 163 1.38 -30.19 0.93
N ASN A 164 0.52 -29.82 -0.02
CA ASN A 164 -0.87 -30.27 -0.12
C ASN A 164 -1.25 -30.60 -1.58
N PRO A 165 -0.70 -31.68 -2.16
CA PRO A 165 -0.85 -31.95 -3.59
C PRO A 165 -2.16 -32.64 -3.97
N GLY A 166 -3.00 -33.03 -3.00
CA GLY A 166 -4.14 -33.91 -3.27
C GLY A 166 -3.66 -35.22 -3.90
N SER A 167 -4.35 -35.71 -4.94
CA SER A 167 -3.96 -36.93 -5.65
C SER A 167 -2.95 -36.71 -6.80
N THR A 168 -2.40 -35.50 -6.96
CA THR A 168 -1.50 -35.17 -8.08
C THR A 168 -0.06 -35.70 -7.90
N GLY A 169 0.30 -36.13 -6.69
CA GLY A 169 1.59 -36.74 -6.37
C GLY A 169 2.70 -35.75 -6.00
N THR A 170 3.94 -36.24 -5.95
CA THR A 170 5.10 -35.51 -5.38
C THR A 170 6.03 -34.91 -6.43
N ARG A 171 5.74 -35.06 -7.73
CA ARG A 171 6.60 -34.59 -8.81
C ARG A 171 6.67 -33.06 -8.83
N ALA A 172 7.89 -32.54 -8.96
CA ALA A 172 8.15 -31.09 -8.99
C ALA A 172 7.39 -30.42 -10.13
N SER A 173 6.55 -29.46 -9.80
CA SER A 173 5.69 -28.76 -10.76
C SER A 173 5.39 -27.34 -10.31
N VAL A 174 4.88 -26.52 -11.22
CA VAL A 174 4.41 -25.18 -10.94
C VAL A 174 2.97 -25.01 -11.42
N LEU A 175 2.23 -24.15 -10.75
CA LEU A 175 0.96 -23.64 -11.22
C LEU A 175 1.17 -22.29 -11.89
N ASN A 176 0.74 -22.17 -13.14
CA ASN A 176 0.54 -20.88 -13.79
C ASN A 176 -0.88 -20.42 -13.47
N LEU A 177 -1.08 -19.18 -13.02
CA LEU A 177 -2.41 -18.61 -12.76
C LEU A 177 -2.45 -17.15 -13.18
N VAL A 178 -3.39 -16.79 -14.05
CA VAL A 178 -3.57 -15.42 -14.55
C VAL A 178 -5.00 -14.93 -14.37
N ASP A 179 -5.13 -13.64 -14.12
CA ASP A 179 -6.38 -12.89 -14.23
C ASP A 179 -6.80 -12.73 -15.73
N PRO A 180 -8.00 -12.18 -16.03
CA PRO A 180 -8.49 -12.06 -17.40
C PRO A 180 -7.68 -11.12 -18.30
N THR A 181 -6.88 -10.22 -17.72
CA THR A 181 -6.12 -9.19 -18.44
C THR A 181 -4.77 -9.70 -18.94
N LYS A 182 -4.31 -10.85 -18.43
CA LYS A 182 -3.01 -11.42 -18.78
C LYS A 182 -3.12 -12.68 -19.63
N ASN A 183 -2.11 -12.88 -20.47
CA ASN A 183 -1.92 -14.12 -21.20
C ASN A 183 -1.21 -15.16 -20.32
N ILE A 184 -1.70 -16.40 -20.29
CA ILE A 184 -1.14 -17.51 -19.50
C ILE A 184 0.23 -17.99 -20.00
N ASP A 185 0.66 -17.53 -21.17
CA ASP A 185 2.01 -17.79 -21.69
C ASP A 185 2.99 -16.64 -21.42
N SER A 186 2.54 -15.57 -20.73
CA SER A 186 3.42 -14.48 -20.28
C SER A 186 4.26 -14.87 -19.05
N ASN A 187 5.14 -13.98 -18.58
CA ASN A 187 5.94 -14.22 -17.37
C ASN A 187 5.24 -13.71 -16.09
N GLY A 188 5.81 -14.04 -14.93
CA GLY A 188 5.46 -13.40 -13.65
C GLY A 188 4.25 -13.97 -12.91
N HIS A 189 3.81 -15.18 -13.24
CA HIS A 189 2.60 -15.77 -12.66
C HIS A 189 2.72 -17.27 -12.38
N ARG A 190 3.95 -17.71 -12.07
CA ARG A 190 4.30 -19.10 -11.74
C ARG A 190 4.41 -19.25 -10.22
N TYR A 191 3.65 -20.18 -9.67
CA TYR A 191 3.60 -20.47 -8.25
C TYR A 191 4.11 -21.88 -8.00
N ARG A 192 5.17 -21.98 -7.17
CA ARG A 192 5.83 -23.26 -6.86
C ARG A 192 5.17 -24.01 -5.71
N TYR A 193 4.62 -23.28 -4.74
CA TYR A 193 4.16 -23.84 -3.46
C TYR A 193 2.73 -23.44 -3.13
N GLY A 194 2.12 -24.22 -2.24
CA GLY A 194 0.81 -23.93 -1.66
C GLY A 194 -0.36 -24.58 -2.41
N ARG A 195 -1.53 -23.98 -2.24
CA ARG A 195 -2.79 -24.31 -2.91
C ARG A 195 -3.51 -23.00 -3.24
N VAL A 196 -4.38 -23.02 -4.23
CA VAL A 196 -5.19 -21.85 -4.57
C VAL A 196 -6.64 -22.10 -4.19
N GLU A 197 -7.26 -21.15 -3.50
CA GLU A 197 -8.69 -21.13 -3.21
C GLU A 197 -9.33 -20.00 -4.01
N VAL A 198 -10.33 -20.31 -4.82
CA VAL A 198 -11.09 -19.34 -5.60
C VAL A 198 -12.52 -19.31 -5.07
N ARG A 199 -13.01 -18.11 -4.78
CA ARG A 199 -14.34 -17.89 -4.21
C ARG A 199 -15.11 -16.92 -5.08
N SER A 200 -16.41 -17.17 -5.24
CA SER A 200 -17.31 -16.12 -5.74
C SER A 200 -17.70 -15.21 -4.59
N ARG A 201 -17.88 -13.93 -4.88
CA ARG A 201 -18.46 -12.97 -3.93
C ARG A 201 -19.93 -13.36 -3.71
N THR A 202 -20.28 -13.65 -2.46
CA THR A 202 -21.65 -13.89 -2.03
C THR A 202 -22.42 -12.59 -1.94
#